data_AF-A0A7Z9WMS3-F1
#
_entry.id   AF-A0A7Z9WMS3-F1
#
_cell.length_a   1.000
_cell.length_b   1.000
_cell.length_c   1.000
_cell.angle_alpha   90.00
_cell.angle_beta   90.00
_cell.angle_gamma   90.00
#
_symmetry.space_group_name_H-M   'P 1'
#
loop_
_entity.id
_entity.type
_entity.pdbx_description
1 polymer ?
#
loop_
_entity_poly.entity_id
_entity_poly.type
_entity_poly.pdbx_seq_one_letter_code
_entity_poly.pdbx_strand_id
1 'polypeptide(L)'
;MAVGLTTPVALPRFGPTNVTSEIKMGRNMSRFAGAARGDEILATMRYVETGTMRRNPERLAWAVLLTAFAIFCSLAVGIPLGIRWYVINATEVHKTSLATIEGTVQVVAPGMDVAIAVTDSKDDVAEGSRIVTDATSRAFLKFFEDSTAIIYNKTQVVVLKSRSPRFDLSPKPDVLALEVTGGRVRIGVASSLNSPRQFEVRTPHAVIELERDGSYSIEVTTEGSHIGVINGLAQVAAMGKGVTLERGERTTVEIGQVPSDPAPLERNLIAGGDFALPWEEVWLPYDDQDNPDEASGLREVIASGDRRAMRFLRRGNNKYRCDTGIRQIINKDVRDYTYLELRINVMLIYQSVSGGGVMSSEFPLMVRLDYWDVYGIPRHWVRGFY
;
A
#
# COMPACT_ATOMS: atom_id res chain seq x y z
N MET A 1 23.99 31.66 38.93
CA MET A 1 22.62 32.23 39.00
C MET A 1 21.68 31.04 38.95
N ALA A 2 21.22 30.56 40.11
CA ALA A 2 19.91 30.88 40.72
C ALA A 2 18.71 30.48 39.84
N VAL A 3 17.62 29.85 40.28
CA VAL A 3 17.22 28.96 41.40
C VAL A 3 15.76 28.59 41.07
N GLY A 4 15.31 27.37 41.42
CA GLY A 4 13.89 27.04 41.69
C GLY A 4 13.06 26.59 40.48
N LEU A 5 12.08 25.70 40.59
CA LEU A 5 11.43 25.05 41.74
C LEU A 5 10.69 23.79 41.23
N THR A 6 10.70 22.77 42.08
CA THR A 6 9.96 21.50 42.04
C THR A 6 8.46 21.66 42.24
N THR A 7 7.63 20.82 41.60
CA THR A 7 6.45 20.18 42.22
C THR A 7 5.93 19.02 41.37
N PRO A 8 5.69 17.82 41.95
CA PRO A 8 5.09 16.68 41.27
C PRO A 8 3.57 16.61 41.54
N VAL A 9 2.78 16.25 40.52
CA VAL A 9 1.32 16.03 40.64
C VAL A 9 1.03 14.55 40.84
N ALA A 10 0.22 14.27 41.85
CA ALA A 10 -0.09 12.97 42.41
C ALA A 10 -1.17 12.19 41.63
N LEU A 11 -1.01 10.87 41.63
CA LEU A 11 -1.99 9.85 41.24
C LEU A 11 -3.13 9.73 42.28
N PRO A 12 -4.40 9.54 41.88
CA PRO A 12 -5.43 9.05 42.79
C PRO A 12 -5.43 7.52 42.84
N ARG A 13 -5.20 6.98 44.04
CA ARG A 13 -5.56 5.61 44.44
C ARG A 13 -7.07 5.54 44.70
N PHE A 14 -7.78 4.66 44.02
CA PHE A 14 -9.11 4.21 44.44
C PHE A 14 -9.02 2.76 44.95
N GLY A 15 -9.42 2.57 46.20
CA GLY A 15 -9.53 1.27 46.86
C GLY A 15 -10.80 0.52 46.45
N PRO A 16 -10.88 -0.78 46.80
CA PRO A 16 -11.95 -1.67 46.35
C PRO A 16 -13.25 -1.44 47.14
N THR A 17 -14.36 -1.24 46.44
CA THR A 17 -15.72 -1.28 46.99
C THR A 17 -16.24 -2.71 47.01
N ASN A 18 -16.40 -3.25 48.21
CA ASN A 18 -17.20 -4.44 48.49
C ASN A 18 -18.67 -4.15 48.16
N VAL A 19 -19.27 -4.97 47.28
CA VAL A 19 -20.73 -5.04 47.13
C VAL A 19 -21.18 -6.42 47.58
N THR A 20 -21.63 -6.47 48.83
CA THR A 20 -22.51 -7.50 49.39
C THR A 20 -23.88 -7.40 48.70
N SER A 21 -24.35 -8.48 48.08
CA SER A 21 -25.76 -8.62 47.71
C SER A 21 -26.42 -9.68 48.59
N GLU A 22 -27.32 -9.18 49.43
CA GLU A 22 -28.14 -9.91 50.38
C GLU A 22 -29.26 -10.68 49.69
N ILE A 23 -29.53 -11.84 50.27
CA ILE A 23 -30.56 -12.81 49.94
C ILE A 23 -31.93 -12.24 50.29
N LYS A 24 -32.83 -12.15 49.29
CA LYS A 24 -34.22 -11.72 49.50
C LYS A 24 -35.08 -12.91 49.92
N MET A 25 -35.46 -12.90 51.19
CA MET A 25 -36.34 -13.82 51.89
C MET A 25 -37.79 -13.63 51.41
N GLY A 26 -38.36 -14.63 50.74
CA GLY A 26 -39.78 -14.72 50.40
C GLY A 26 -40.57 -15.32 51.55
N ARG A 27 -41.19 -14.46 52.35
CA ARG A 27 -42.13 -14.79 53.42
C ARG A 27 -43.51 -15.04 52.80
N ASN A 28 -44.11 -16.22 53.02
CA ASN A 28 -45.56 -16.36 52.89
C ASN A 28 -46.13 -17.21 54.03
N MET A 29 -46.89 -16.54 54.88
CA MET A 29 -47.75 -17.12 55.91
C MET A 29 -49.00 -17.70 55.22
N SER A 30 -49.48 -18.84 55.66
CA SER A 30 -50.60 -18.89 56.62
C SER A 30 -51.34 -20.22 56.61
N ARG A 31 -51.60 -20.69 57.84
CA ARG A 31 -52.80 -21.41 58.33
C ARG A 31 -53.11 -22.78 57.72
N PHE A 32 -53.04 -23.81 58.56
CA PHE A 32 -54.24 -24.44 59.12
C PHE A 32 -53.88 -25.12 60.45
N ALA A 33 -54.74 -24.93 61.45
CA ALA A 33 -54.67 -25.53 62.78
C ALA A 33 -55.46 -26.84 62.79
N GLY A 34 -55.00 -27.81 63.57
CA GLY A 34 -55.73 -29.05 63.84
C GLY A 34 -54.99 -29.88 64.87
N ALA A 35 -55.40 -29.78 66.13
CA ALA A 35 -54.86 -30.49 67.27
C ALA A 35 -55.43 -31.93 67.36
N ALA A 36 -54.61 -32.91 67.73
CA ALA A 36 -55.04 -34.07 68.51
C ALA A 36 -53.83 -34.80 69.14
N ARG A 37 -54.01 -35.16 70.41
CA ARG A 37 -53.13 -35.94 71.30
C ARG A 37 -52.86 -37.36 70.78
N GLY A 38 -51.79 -37.97 71.28
CA GLY A 38 -51.72 -39.42 71.47
C GLY A 38 -50.29 -39.94 71.54
N ASP A 39 -49.84 -40.25 72.76
CA ASP A 39 -48.60 -40.96 73.05
C ASP A 39 -48.60 -42.40 72.48
N GLU A 40 -47.37 -42.91 72.30
CA GLU A 40 -46.96 -44.31 72.15
C GLU A 40 -47.42 -45.11 70.91
N ILE A 41 -46.44 -45.64 70.16
CA ILE A 41 -46.17 -47.09 70.05
C ILE A 41 -44.94 -47.32 69.15
N LEU A 42 -44.12 -48.26 69.61
CA LEU A 42 -42.90 -48.82 69.05
C LEU A 42 -42.93 -49.18 67.55
N ALA A 43 -41.72 -49.13 66.99
CA ALA A 43 -41.19 -50.00 65.94
C ALA A 43 -41.85 -49.92 64.54
N THR A 44 -41.12 -49.28 63.62
CA THR A 44 -40.97 -49.85 62.27
C THR A 44 -39.62 -49.44 61.68
N MET A 45 -38.66 -50.36 61.85
CA MET A 45 -37.53 -50.53 60.95
C MET A 45 -38.04 -50.52 59.50
N ARG A 46 -37.64 -49.52 58.71
CA ARG A 46 -37.52 -49.65 57.26
C ARG A 46 -36.20 -49.05 56.83
N TYR A 47 -35.20 -49.92 56.74
CA TYR A 47 -34.09 -49.76 55.83
C TYR A 47 -34.66 -49.45 54.44
N VAL A 48 -34.33 -48.28 53.89
CA VAL A 48 -34.47 -48.04 52.45
C VAL A 48 -33.34 -48.81 51.79
N GLU A 49 -33.59 -50.06 51.42
CA GLU A 49 -32.75 -50.77 50.47
C GLU A 49 -32.82 -50.04 49.13
N THR A 50 -31.73 -49.36 48.78
CA THR A 50 -31.43 -48.94 47.40
C THR A 50 -31.19 -50.18 46.53
N GLY A 51 -32.28 -50.84 46.14
CA GLY A 51 -32.27 -51.90 45.14
C GLY A 51 -32.27 -51.34 43.72
N THR A 52 -31.13 -50.83 43.25
CA THR A 52 -30.88 -50.80 41.79
C THR A 52 -30.25 -52.13 41.40
N MET A 53 -31.05 -52.99 40.76
CA MET A 53 -30.55 -54.21 40.12
C MET A 53 -29.47 -53.85 39.08
N ARG A 54 -28.20 -53.93 39.47
CA ARG A 54 -27.06 -53.95 38.55
C ARG A 54 -27.00 -55.33 37.90
N ARG A 55 -27.68 -55.49 36.75
CA ARG A 55 -27.41 -56.60 35.84
C ARG A 55 -26.02 -56.39 35.22
N ASN A 56 -25.11 -57.33 35.49
CA ASN A 56 -23.76 -57.50 34.92
C ASN A 56 -22.71 -56.43 35.32
N PRO A 57 -22.21 -56.45 36.57
CA PRO A 57 -21.12 -55.57 37.02
C PRO A 57 -19.84 -55.69 36.16
N GLU A 58 -19.61 -56.86 35.57
CA GLU A 58 -18.48 -57.10 34.66
C GLU A 58 -18.56 -56.28 33.38
N ARG A 59 -19.76 -56.15 32.78
CA ARG A 59 -19.95 -55.33 31.57
C ARG A 59 -19.77 -53.85 31.87
N LEU A 60 -20.20 -53.40 33.05
CA LEU A 60 -20.01 -52.03 33.50
C LEU A 60 -18.52 -51.73 33.73
N ALA A 61 -17.79 -52.65 34.36
CA ALA A 61 -16.34 -52.53 34.57
C ALA A 61 -15.57 -52.48 33.24
N TRP A 62 -15.89 -53.38 32.30
CA TRP A 62 -15.30 -53.35 30.95
C TRP A 62 -15.64 -52.07 30.17
N ALA A 63 -16.87 -51.57 30.27
CA ALA A 63 -17.27 -50.32 29.63
C ALA A 63 -16.49 -49.12 30.19
N VAL A 64 -16.33 -49.03 31.51
CA VAL A 64 -15.53 -47.97 32.16
C VAL A 64 -14.06 -48.07 31.75
N LEU A 65 -13.49 -49.28 31.72
CA LEU A 65 -12.09 -49.49 31.34
C LEU A 65 -11.82 -49.15 29.88
N LEU A 66 -12.70 -49.57 28.96
CA LEU A 66 -12.61 -49.23 27.55
C LEU A 66 -12.80 -47.73 27.30
N THR A 67 -13.70 -47.08 28.04
CA THR A 67 -13.93 -45.64 27.93
C THR A 67 -12.71 -44.86 28.43
N ALA A 68 -12.17 -45.23 29.59
CA ALA A 68 -10.96 -44.62 30.13
C ALA A 68 -9.75 -44.85 29.21
N PHE A 69 -9.62 -46.05 28.64
CA PHE A 69 -8.57 -46.36 27.66
C PHE A 69 -8.73 -45.55 26.37
N ALA A 70 -9.95 -45.43 25.84
CA ALA A 70 -10.24 -44.62 24.66
C ALA A 70 -9.95 -43.14 24.90
N ILE A 71 -10.31 -42.60 26.07
CA ILE A 71 -9.97 -41.23 26.48
C ILE A 71 -8.46 -41.07 26.58
N PHE A 72 -7.76 -42.03 27.21
CA PHE A 72 -6.30 -42.00 27.32
C PHE A 72 -5.62 -42.01 25.95
N CYS A 73 -6.01 -42.92 25.04
CA CYS A 73 -5.47 -42.95 23.68
C CYS A 73 -5.79 -41.66 22.92
N SER A 74 -7.00 -41.12 23.08
CA SER A 74 -7.41 -39.85 22.45
C SER A 74 -6.56 -38.68 22.95
N LEU A 75 -6.26 -38.61 24.25
CA LEU A 75 -5.39 -37.59 24.82
C LEU A 75 -3.93 -37.79 24.42
N ALA A 76 -3.43 -39.03 24.46
CA ALA A 76 -2.06 -39.37 24.09
C ALA A 76 -1.73 -39.04 22.63
N VAL A 77 -2.71 -39.10 21.73
CA VAL A 77 -2.56 -38.73 20.31
C VAL A 77 -2.97 -37.28 20.05
N GLY A 78 -4.08 -36.84 20.65
CA GLY A 78 -4.66 -35.51 20.43
C GLY A 78 -3.78 -34.38 20.96
N ILE A 79 -3.14 -34.55 22.12
CA ILE A 79 -2.28 -33.51 22.69
C ILE A 79 -1.02 -33.27 21.81
N PRO A 80 -0.22 -34.29 21.44
CA PRO A 80 0.94 -34.06 20.56
C PRO A 80 0.56 -33.51 19.19
N LEU A 81 -0.52 -34.00 18.58
CA LEU A 81 -1.00 -33.46 17.31
C LEU A 81 -1.46 -32.01 17.43
N GLY A 82 -2.17 -31.66 18.50
CA GLY A 82 -2.60 -30.29 18.79
C GLY A 82 -1.42 -29.36 19.01
N ILE A 83 -0.42 -29.78 19.79
CA ILE A 83 0.82 -29.02 20.01
C ILE A 83 1.56 -28.83 18.68
N ARG A 84 1.76 -29.90 17.91
CA ARG A 84 2.45 -29.80 16.60
C ARG A 84 1.71 -28.87 15.65
N TRP A 85 0.38 -28.98 15.58
CA TRP A 85 -0.44 -28.11 14.76
C TRP A 85 -0.31 -26.65 15.20
N TYR A 86 -0.35 -26.38 16.51
CA TYR A 86 -0.19 -25.03 17.04
C TYR A 86 1.20 -24.45 16.73
N VAL A 87 2.27 -25.22 16.94
CA VAL A 87 3.66 -24.80 16.63
C VAL A 87 3.83 -24.45 15.15
N ILE A 88 3.20 -25.21 14.24
CA ILE A 88 3.29 -24.99 12.80
C ILE A 88 2.45 -23.79 12.35
N ASN A 89 1.30 -23.53 12.99
CA ASN A 89 0.32 -22.56 12.49
C ASN A 89 0.26 -21.24 13.25
N ALA A 90 0.82 -21.17 14.46
CA ALA A 90 0.84 -19.93 15.24
C ALA A 90 1.68 -18.88 14.51
N THR A 91 1.09 -17.70 14.34
CA THR A 91 1.74 -16.53 13.73
C THR A 91 1.81 -15.39 14.72
N GLU A 92 2.80 -14.53 14.58
CA GLU A 92 2.97 -13.28 15.33
C GLU A 92 2.76 -12.10 14.39
N VAL A 93 2.09 -11.05 14.87
CA VAL A 93 1.83 -9.83 14.10
C VAL A 93 2.91 -8.81 14.42
N HIS A 94 3.56 -8.29 13.37
CA HIS A 94 4.57 -7.26 13.48
C HIS A 94 3.97 -5.89 13.18
N LYS A 95 4.27 -4.93 14.06
CA LYS A 95 3.90 -3.53 13.84
C LYS A 95 4.76 -2.94 12.72
N THR A 96 4.14 -2.11 11.91
CA THR A 96 4.80 -1.37 10.83
C THR A 96 5.07 0.06 11.31
N SER A 97 6.24 0.61 10.99
CA SER A 97 6.53 2.01 11.29
C SER A 97 6.34 2.88 10.06
N LEU A 98 5.72 4.04 10.25
CA LEU A 98 5.46 5.04 9.23
C LEU A 98 6.22 6.31 9.61
N ALA A 99 7.00 6.84 8.69
CA ALA A 99 7.63 8.15 8.79
C ALA A 99 7.08 9.04 7.67
N THR A 100 6.76 10.28 8.00
CA THR A 100 6.32 11.29 7.03
C THR A 100 7.57 11.91 6.41
N ILE A 101 7.68 11.81 5.07
CA ILE A 101 8.76 12.45 4.33
C ILE A 101 8.43 13.93 4.15
N GLU A 102 7.19 14.21 3.73
CA GLU A 102 6.68 15.55 3.45
C GLU A 102 5.18 15.61 3.78
N GLY A 103 4.70 16.80 4.14
CA GLY A 103 3.28 17.07 4.34
C GLY A 103 2.69 16.43 5.60
N THR A 104 1.42 16.04 5.53
CA THR A 104 0.69 15.39 6.62
C THR A 104 0.03 14.12 6.09
N VAL A 105 0.45 12.97 6.63
CA VAL A 105 -0.07 11.66 6.22
C VAL A 105 -1.22 11.29 7.13
N GLN A 106 -2.32 10.79 6.57
CA GLN A 106 -3.46 10.34 7.35
C GLN A 106 -3.40 8.83 7.54
N VAL A 107 -3.54 8.39 8.79
CA VAL A 107 -3.62 6.97 9.14
C VAL A 107 -4.96 6.70 9.80
N VAL A 108 -5.74 5.79 9.22
CA VAL A 108 -7.01 5.33 9.76
C VAL A 108 -6.82 3.91 10.27
N ALA A 109 -6.96 3.73 11.58
CA ALA A 109 -6.83 2.42 12.23
C ALA A 109 -7.95 1.47 11.78
N PRO A 110 -7.73 0.14 11.81
CA PRO A 110 -8.74 -0.84 11.44
C PRO A 110 -10.02 -0.67 12.28
N GLY A 111 -11.17 -0.60 11.63
CA GLY A 111 -12.48 -0.45 12.28
C GLY A 111 -12.78 0.94 12.85
N MET A 112 -11.91 1.92 12.61
CA MET A 112 -12.12 3.32 12.98
C MET A 112 -12.41 4.16 11.73
N ASP A 113 -13.24 5.19 11.87
CA ASP A 113 -13.48 6.17 10.79
C ASP A 113 -12.68 7.47 10.99
N VAL A 114 -12.02 7.63 12.14
CA VAL A 114 -11.25 8.82 12.49
C VAL A 114 -9.82 8.68 11.97
N ALA A 115 -9.41 9.63 11.15
CA ALA A 115 -8.04 9.74 10.67
C ALA A 115 -7.12 10.38 11.72
N ILE A 116 -5.96 9.78 11.93
CA ILE A 116 -4.86 10.31 12.73
C ILE A 116 -3.90 11.00 11.76
N ALA A 117 -3.66 12.29 11.98
CA ALA A 117 -2.65 13.04 11.24
C ALA A 117 -1.25 12.71 11.78
N VAL A 118 -0.36 12.26 10.88
CA VAL A 118 1.03 11.93 11.18
C VAL A 118 1.94 12.88 10.40
N THR A 119 2.69 13.71 11.13
CA THR A 119 3.58 14.72 10.55
C THR A 119 5.07 14.38 10.69
N ASP A 120 5.42 13.43 11.57
CA ASP A 120 6.80 13.02 11.82
C ASP A 120 6.94 11.51 11.70
N SER A 121 6.54 10.75 12.73
CA SER A 121 6.54 9.28 12.68
C SER A 121 5.45 8.65 13.54
N LYS A 122 5.14 7.38 13.24
CA LYS A 122 4.22 6.51 13.97
C LYS A 122 4.69 5.06 13.87
N ASP A 123 5.13 4.49 14.98
CA ASP A 123 5.76 3.16 15.03
C ASP A 123 4.79 1.98 15.20
N ASP A 124 3.50 2.26 15.33
CA ASP A 124 2.45 1.30 15.67
C ASP A 124 1.33 1.26 14.62
N VAL A 125 1.68 1.31 13.34
CA VAL A 125 0.70 1.07 12.28
C VAL A 125 0.35 -0.41 12.27
N ALA A 126 -0.91 -0.69 12.62
CA ALA A 126 -1.44 -2.05 12.72
C ALA A 126 -1.88 -2.58 11.36
N GLU A 127 -1.94 -3.91 11.22
CA GLU A 127 -2.64 -4.55 10.11
C GLU A 127 -4.10 -4.06 10.01
N GLY A 128 -4.58 -3.91 8.78
CA GLY A 128 -5.87 -3.32 8.43
C GLY A 128 -5.89 -1.78 8.46
N SER A 129 -4.79 -1.11 8.82
CA SER A 129 -4.73 0.36 8.78
C SER A 129 -4.68 0.86 7.34
N ARG A 130 -5.44 1.92 7.07
CA ARG A 130 -5.44 2.65 5.79
C ARG A 130 -4.58 3.90 5.92
N ILE A 131 -3.60 4.03 5.04
CA ILE A 131 -2.68 5.16 4.95
C ILE A 131 -3.05 5.97 3.69
N VAL A 132 -3.23 7.28 3.86
CA VAL A 132 -3.63 8.19 2.78
C VAL A 132 -2.70 9.39 2.73
N THR A 133 -2.21 9.71 1.54
CA THR A 133 -1.41 10.91 1.26
C THR A 133 -2.17 11.87 0.35
N ASP A 134 -2.06 13.17 0.62
CA ASP A 134 -2.63 14.22 -0.22
C ASP A 134 -1.71 14.62 -1.40
N ALA A 135 -1.99 15.73 -2.08
CA ALA A 135 -1.21 16.20 -3.22
C ALA A 135 0.25 16.59 -2.90
N THR A 136 0.53 16.93 -1.64
CA THR A 136 1.81 17.45 -1.15
C THR A 136 2.52 16.51 -0.18
N SER A 137 1.84 15.44 0.25
CA SER A 137 2.34 14.54 1.29
C SER A 137 3.00 13.29 0.71
N ARG A 138 4.04 12.81 1.39
CA ARG A 138 4.73 11.57 1.09
C ARG A 138 5.09 10.84 2.36
N ALA A 139 5.13 9.52 2.31
CA ALA A 139 5.42 8.70 3.47
C ALA A 139 6.42 7.59 3.15
N PHE A 140 7.16 7.20 4.17
CA PHE A 140 8.04 6.04 4.18
C PHE A 140 7.47 5.03 5.18
N LEU A 141 7.15 3.85 4.70
CA LEU A 141 6.65 2.74 5.50
C LEU A 141 7.74 1.68 5.61
N LYS A 142 8.11 1.32 6.83
CA LYS A 142 9.09 0.27 7.12
C LYS A 142 8.40 -0.93 7.77
N PHE A 143 8.54 -2.08 7.13
CA PHE A 143 8.07 -3.36 7.64
C PHE A 143 9.14 -4.04 8.49
N PHE A 144 8.75 -5.14 9.13
CA PHE A 144 9.72 -6.02 9.76
C PHE A 144 10.72 -6.55 8.71
N GLU A 145 11.94 -6.87 9.17
CA GLU A 145 13.01 -7.41 8.32
C GLU A 145 13.34 -6.51 7.11
N ASP A 146 13.36 -5.20 7.35
CA ASP A 146 13.88 -4.14 6.46
C ASP A 146 13.23 -4.02 5.07
N SER A 147 12.07 -4.64 4.86
CA SER A 147 11.25 -4.35 3.68
C SER A 147 10.61 -2.96 3.82
N THR A 148 10.49 -2.23 2.72
CA THR A 148 10.12 -0.81 2.73
C THR A 148 9.13 -0.48 1.64
N ALA A 149 8.34 0.57 1.84
CA ALA A 149 7.49 1.16 0.83
C ALA A 149 7.51 2.69 0.92
N ILE A 150 7.80 3.36 -0.19
CA ILE A 150 7.65 4.81 -0.34
C ILE A 150 6.27 5.05 -0.94
N ILE A 151 5.43 5.76 -0.21
CA ILE A 151 4.08 6.14 -0.60
C ILE A 151 4.15 7.57 -1.15
N TYR A 152 3.84 7.74 -2.45
CA TYR A 152 3.87 9.04 -3.11
C TYR A 152 2.62 9.86 -2.79
N ASN A 153 2.52 11.05 -3.37
CA ASN A 153 1.34 11.89 -3.22
C ASN A 153 0.10 11.26 -3.84
N LYS A 154 -1.10 11.69 -3.40
CA LYS A 154 -2.41 11.22 -3.88
C LYS A 154 -2.51 9.69 -3.88
N THR A 155 -1.96 9.05 -2.85
CA THR A 155 -1.84 7.59 -2.78
C THR A 155 -2.57 7.06 -1.56
N GLN A 156 -3.25 5.92 -1.75
CA GLN A 156 -3.95 5.22 -0.69
C GLN A 156 -3.52 3.76 -0.63
N VAL A 157 -3.02 3.36 0.53
CA VAL A 157 -2.49 2.03 0.82
C VAL A 157 -3.16 1.43 2.04
N VAL A 158 -3.43 0.14 2.05
CA VAL A 158 -3.86 -0.62 3.23
C VAL A 158 -2.83 -1.68 3.56
N VAL A 159 -2.41 -1.75 4.82
CA VAL A 159 -1.52 -2.82 5.30
C VAL A 159 -2.37 -4.06 5.56
N LEU A 160 -2.44 -5.01 4.62
CA LEU A 160 -3.30 -6.18 4.76
C LEU A 160 -2.73 -7.20 5.74
N LYS A 161 -1.43 -7.50 5.65
CA LYS A 161 -0.73 -8.46 6.50
C LYS A 161 0.71 -8.05 6.75
N SER A 162 1.19 -8.33 7.95
CA SER A 162 2.54 -8.14 8.43
C SER A 162 2.79 -9.17 9.54
N ARG A 163 3.02 -10.44 9.13
CA ARG A 163 3.11 -11.58 10.07
C ARG A 163 4.30 -12.46 9.78
N SER A 164 4.89 -13.02 10.83
CA SER A 164 5.84 -14.14 10.76
C SER A 164 5.27 -15.37 11.48
N PRO A 165 5.75 -16.58 11.20
CA PRO A 165 5.52 -17.71 12.10
C PRO A 165 6.06 -17.40 13.50
N ARG A 166 5.36 -17.85 14.54
CA ARG A 166 5.74 -17.62 15.94
C ARG A 166 6.90 -18.51 16.38
N PHE A 167 7.08 -19.65 15.73
CA PHE A 167 8.06 -20.66 16.11
C PHE A 167 8.90 -21.04 14.88
N ASP A 168 10.21 -21.11 15.05
CA ASP A 168 11.17 -21.47 13.99
C ASP A 168 10.93 -22.87 13.40
N LEU A 169 10.24 -23.74 14.14
CA LEU A 169 9.83 -25.06 13.66
C LEU A 169 8.73 -25.02 12.58
N SER A 170 8.10 -23.86 12.37
CA SER A 170 7.09 -23.69 11.34
C SER A 170 7.73 -23.59 9.95
N PRO A 171 7.26 -24.37 8.96
CA PRO A 171 7.73 -24.27 7.57
C PRO A 171 7.09 -23.11 6.78
N LYS A 172 6.22 -22.31 7.41
CA LYS A 172 5.49 -21.24 6.71
C LYS A 172 6.39 -20.03 6.46
N PRO A 173 6.18 -19.29 5.36
CA PRO A 173 6.93 -18.07 5.09
C PRO A 173 6.45 -16.90 5.96
N ASP A 174 7.29 -15.88 6.04
CA ASP A 174 6.89 -14.54 6.44
C ASP A 174 5.94 -13.95 5.40
N VAL A 175 4.83 -13.37 5.84
CA VAL A 175 3.80 -12.85 4.96
C VAL A 175 3.66 -11.35 5.14
N LEU A 176 3.99 -10.62 4.08
CA LEU A 176 3.73 -9.21 3.92
C LEU A 176 2.70 -9.04 2.81
N ALA A 177 1.63 -8.30 3.08
CA ALA A 177 0.63 -7.99 2.08
C ALA A 177 0.20 -6.53 2.16
N LEU A 178 0.22 -5.86 1.01
CA LEU A 178 -0.26 -4.48 0.85
C LEU A 178 -1.38 -4.42 -0.16
N GLU A 179 -2.33 -3.52 0.04
CA GLU A 179 -3.30 -3.13 -0.98
C GLU A 179 -3.03 -1.70 -1.42
N VAL A 180 -2.82 -1.48 -2.71
CA VAL A 180 -2.70 -0.16 -3.31
C VAL A 180 -3.98 0.12 -4.08
N THR A 181 -4.80 1.02 -3.56
CA THR A 181 -6.13 1.32 -4.14
C THR A 181 -6.10 2.46 -5.14
N GLY A 182 -5.09 3.33 -5.06
CA GLY A 182 -4.89 4.45 -5.96
C GLY A 182 -3.57 5.16 -5.67
N GLY A 183 -3.01 5.83 -6.67
CA GLY A 183 -1.74 6.55 -6.57
C GLY A 183 -0.53 5.67 -6.86
N ARG A 184 0.65 6.01 -6.31
CA ARG A 184 1.91 5.33 -6.61
C ARG A 184 2.65 4.91 -5.35
N VAL A 185 3.19 3.70 -5.37
CA VAL A 185 4.05 3.15 -4.31
C VAL A 185 5.31 2.58 -4.94
N ARG A 186 6.46 2.86 -4.34
CA ARG A 186 7.72 2.17 -4.63
C ARG A 186 8.03 1.21 -3.49
N ILE A 187 8.22 -0.06 -3.79
CA ILE A 187 8.40 -1.12 -2.79
C ILE A 187 9.83 -1.66 -2.90
N GLY A 188 10.51 -1.80 -1.78
CA GLY A 188 11.77 -2.53 -1.64
C GLY A 188 11.54 -3.78 -0.81
N VAL A 189 11.77 -4.96 -1.38
CA VAL A 189 11.64 -6.23 -0.68
C VAL A 189 13.03 -6.67 -0.25
N ALA A 190 13.29 -6.63 1.06
CA ALA A 190 14.58 -7.03 1.60
C ALA A 190 14.77 -8.56 1.54
N SER A 191 16.03 -8.96 1.41
CA SER A 191 16.46 -10.35 1.50
C SER A 191 16.37 -10.86 2.95
N SER A 192 15.57 -11.89 3.20
CA SER A 192 15.62 -12.66 4.45
C SER A 192 16.48 -13.91 4.28
N LEU A 193 17.50 -14.04 5.13
CA LEU A 193 18.34 -15.25 5.20
C LEU A 193 17.70 -16.35 6.05
N ASN A 194 16.80 -15.96 6.98
CA ASN A 194 16.33 -16.84 8.05
C ASN A 194 15.01 -17.57 7.73
N SER A 195 14.18 -16.99 6.85
CA SER A 195 12.84 -17.49 6.53
C SER A 195 12.50 -17.21 5.06
N PRO A 196 11.78 -18.11 4.37
CA PRO A 196 11.18 -17.78 3.08
C PRO A 196 10.16 -16.65 3.28
N ARG A 197 10.03 -15.74 2.30
CA ARG A 197 9.16 -14.57 2.38
C ARG A 197 8.20 -14.54 1.20
N GLN A 198 6.96 -14.20 1.49
CA GLN A 198 5.94 -13.90 0.50
C GLN A 198 5.52 -12.45 0.68
N PHE A 199 5.84 -11.62 -0.33
CA PHE A 199 5.39 -10.23 -0.38
C PHE A 199 4.36 -10.10 -1.50
N GLU A 200 3.10 -9.89 -1.12
CA GLU A 200 1.97 -9.76 -2.03
C GLU A 200 1.49 -8.30 -2.08
N VAL A 201 1.23 -7.79 -3.27
CA VAL A 201 0.57 -6.51 -3.46
C VAL A 201 -0.72 -6.72 -4.23
N ARG A 202 -1.81 -6.20 -3.67
CA ARG A 202 -3.13 -6.19 -4.30
C ARG A 202 -3.41 -4.82 -4.87
N THR A 203 -3.97 -4.81 -6.06
CA THR A 203 -4.59 -3.63 -6.65
C THR A 203 -6.01 -4.01 -7.06
N PRO A 204 -6.90 -3.03 -7.35
CA PRO A 204 -8.23 -3.34 -7.89
C PRO A 204 -8.20 -4.20 -9.16
N HIS A 205 -7.09 -4.18 -9.90
CA HIS A 205 -6.95 -4.83 -11.21
C HIS A 205 -6.15 -6.14 -11.18
N ALA A 206 -5.25 -6.32 -10.21
CA ALA A 206 -4.28 -7.42 -10.22
C ALA A 206 -3.76 -7.80 -8.82
N VAL A 207 -3.31 -9.05 -8.70
CA VAL A 207 -2.50 -9.55 -7.58
C VAL A 207 -1.06 -9.69 -8.07
N ILE A 208 -0.12 -9.18 -7.28
CA ILE A 208 1.29 -9.07 -7.66
C ILE A 208 2.11 -9.74 -6.57
N GLU A 209 2.86 -10.78 -6.91
CA GLU A 209 3.83 -11.40 -6.02
C GLU A 209 5.23 -10.83 -6.33
N LEU A 210 5.88 -10.29 -5.31
CA LEU A 210 7.18 -9.66 -5.42
C LEU A 210 8.26 -10.60 -4.88
N GLU A 211 9.29 -10.86 -5.69
CA GLU A 211 10.43 -11.63 -5.24
C GLU A 211 11.29 -10.81 -4.26
N ARG A 212 12.00 -11.52 -3.38
CA ARG A 212 13.00 -10.96 -2.47
C ARG A 212 14.14 -10.28 -3.23
N ASP A 213 14.86 -9.41 -2.55
CA ASP A 213 15.99 -8.65 -3.11
C ASP A 213 15.59 -7.74 -4.29
N GLY A 214 14.36 -7.23 -4.25
CA GLY A 214 13.74 -6.55 -5.38
C GLY A 214 13.33 -5.10 -5.07
N SER A 215 13.22 -4.30 -6.14
CA SER A 215 12.65 -2.95 -6.10
C SER A 215 11.62 -2.80 -7.22
N TYR A 216 10.42 -2.39 -6.83
CA TYR A 216 9.24 -2.43 -7.68
C TYR A 216 8.50 -1.09 -7.62
N SER A 217 7.92 -0.69 -8.75
CA SER A 217 7.04 0.48 -8.84
C SER A 217 5.64 0.03 -9.22
N ILE A 218 4.65 0.50 -8.45
CA ILE A 218 3.25 0.16 -8.64
C ILE A 218 2.47 1.45 -8.66
N GLU A 219 1.84 1.75 -9.80
CA GLU A 219 0.97 2.92 -10.00
C GLU A 219 -0.44 2.45 -10.32
N VAL A 220 -1.41 2.87 -9.53
CA VAL A 220 -2.82 2.52 -9.68
C VAL A 220 -3.59 3.77 -10.06
N THR A 221 -4.26 3.70 -11.21
CA THR A 221 -5.12 4.76 -11.75
C THR A 221 -6.55 4.25 -11.85
N THR A 222 -7.46 5.12 -12.30
CA THR A 222 -8.84 4.73 -12.61
C THR A 222 -8.97 3.88 -13.87
N GLU A 223 -7.95 3.81 -14.72
CA GLU A 223 -7.98 3.04 -15.98
C GLU A 223 -7.31 1.67 -15.85
N GLY A 224 -6.37 1.55 -14.90
CA GLY A 224 -5.64 0.31 -14.66
C GLY A 224 -4.50 0.46 -13.67
N SER A 225 -3.80 -0.66 -13.46
CA SER A 225 -2.56 -0.75 -12.69
C SER A 225 -1.37 -0.87 -13.62
N HIS A 226 -0.34 -0.05 -13.39
CA HIS A 226 0.97 -0.17 -14.02
C HIS A 226 1.96 -0.75 -13.01
N ILE A 227 2.65 -1.81 -13.40
CA ILE A 227 3.61 -2.51 -12.55
C ILE A 227 4.95 -2.51 -13.28
N GLY A 228 6.00 -2.04 -12.62
CA GLY A 228 7.36 -2.03 -13.14
C GLY A 228 8.36 -2.65 -12.17
N VAL A 229 9.32 -3.39 -12.70
CA VAL A 229 10.39 -4.03 -11.93
C VAL A 229 11.69 -3.27 -12.17
N ILE A 230 12.17 -2.53 -11.17
CA ILE A 230 13.48 -1.88 -11.23
C ILE A 230 14.61 -2.88 -10.99
N ASN A 231 14.40 -3.79 -10.03
CA ASN A 231 15.29 -4.89 -9.71
C ASN A 231 14.48 -6.08 -9.15
N GLY A 232 14.98 -7.30 -9.33
CA GLY A 232 14.28 -8.51 -8.92
C GLY A 232 13.33 -9.04 -9.99
N LEU A 233 12.27 -9.71 -9.56
CA LEU A 233 11.31 -10.45 -10.38
C LEU A 233 9.92 -10.30 -9.76
N ALA A 234 8.91 -10.06 -10.57
CA ALA A 234 7.54 -9.97 -10.11
C ALA A 234 6.62 -10.87 -10.94
N GLN A 235 5.69 -11.56 -10.27
CA GLN A 235 4.62 -12.27 -10.94
C GLN A 235 3.34 -11.46 -10.81
N VAL A 236 2.78 -11.03 -11.93
CA VAL A 236 1.55 -10.24 -11.97
C VAL A 236 0.45 -11.12 -12.51
N ALA A 237 -0.62 -11.31 -11.74
CA ALA A 237 -1.76 -12.13 -12.12
C ALA A 237 -3.07 -11.32 -12.11
N ALA A 238 -3.84 -11.44 -13.19
CA ALA A 238 -5.19 -10.89 -13.31
C ALA A 238 -6.04 -11.74 -14.24
N MET A 239 -7.34 -11.82 -13.99
CA MET A 239 -8.31 -12.55 -14.83
C MET A 239 -7.88 -14.01 -15.13
N GLY A 240 -7.22 -14.67 -14.17
CA GLY A 240 -6.76 -16.07 -14.29
C GLY A 240 -5.52 -16.27 -15.17
N LYS A 241 -4.90 -15.21 -15.69
CA LYS A 241 -3.62 -15.26 -16.39
C LYS A 241 -2.54 -14.49 -15.63
N GLY A 242 -1.31 -14.96 -15.74
CA GLY A 242 -0.14 -14.35 -15.13
C GLY A 242 0.90 -13.97 -16.17
N VAL A 243 1.67 -12.93 -15.85
CA VAL A 243 2.88 -12.54 -16.56
C VAL A 243 4.01 -12.41 -15.54
N THR A 244 5.19 -12.90 -15.90
CA THR A 244 6.41 -12.69 -15.12
C THR A 244 7.12 -11.47 -15.69
N LEU A 245 7.51 -10.55 -14.81
CA LEU A 245 8.29 -9.37 -15.13
C LEU A 245 9.70 -9.53 -14.58
N GLU A 246 10.67 -9.37 -15.45
CA GLU A 246 12.09 -9.32 -15.10
C GLU A 246 12.56 -7.88 -14.86
N ARG A 247 13.82 -7.76 -14.43
CA ARG A 247 14.47 -6.47 -14.24
C ARG A 247 14.38 -5.60 -15.50
N GLY A 248 13.89 -4.38 -15.34
CA GLY A 248 13.77 -3.42 -16.43
C GLY A 248 12.54 -3.65 -17.30
N GLU A 249 11.60 -4.47 -16.86
CA GLU A 249 10.32 -4.67 -17.53
C GLU A 249 9.14 -4.06 -16.77
N ARG A 250 8.04 -3.88 -17.48
CA ARG A 250 6.75 -3.44 -16.95
C ARG A 250 5.60 -4.16 -17.64
N THR A 251 4.47 -4.23 -16.97
CA THR A 251 3.17 -4.57 -17.57
C THR A 251 2.12 -3.54 -17.15
N THR A 252 1.01 -3.55 -17.88
CA THR A 252 -0.21 -2.82 -17.53
C THR A 252 -1.36 -3.81 -17.45
N VAL A 253 -2.18 -3.64 -16.42
CA VAL A 253 -3.42 -4.38 -16.22
C VAL A 253 -4.57 -3.39 -16.22
N GLU A 254 -5.31 -3.33 -17.32
CA GLU A 254 -6.51 -2.51 -17.45
C GLU A 254 -7.71 -3.17 -16.75
N ILE A 255 -8.76 -2.39 -16.49
CA ILE A 255 -9.97 -2.88 -15.83
C ILE A 255 -10.57 -4.09 -16.57
N GLY A 256 -10.68 -5.22 -15.84
CA GLY A 256 -11.29 -6.45 -16.34
C GLY A 256 -10.47 -7.17 -17.42
N GLN A 257 -9.22 -6.76 -17.65
CA GLN A 257 -8.32 -7.37 -18.62
C GLN A 257 -7.25 -8.23 -17.95
N VAL A 258 -6.64 -9.11 -18.74
CA VAL A 258 -5.42 -9.83 -18.35
C VAL A 258 -4.21 -8.88 -18.40
N PRO A 259 -3.08 -9.21 -17.74
CA PRO A 259 -1.87 -8.43 -17.88
C PRO A 259 -1.39 -8.40 -19.34
N SER A 260 -0.92 -7.23 -19.79
CA SER A 260 -0.26 -7.09 -21.09
C SER A 260 1.08 -7.81 -21.10
N ASP A 261 1.58 -8.13 -22.30
CA ASP A 261 2.93 -8.67 -22.44
C ASP A 261 3.98 -7.72 -21.85
N PRO A 262 5.11 -8.25 -21.32
CA PRO A 262 6.18 -7.42 -20.77
C PRO A 262 6.70 -6.43 -21.80
N ALA A 263 6.82 -5.18 -21.38
CA ALA A 263 7.41 -4.10 -22.15
C ALA A 263 8.61 -3.51 -21.39
N PRO A 264 9.53 -2.80 -22.06
CA PRO A 264 10.58 -2.07 -21.37
C PRO A 264 10.02 -1.11 -20.31
N LEU A 265 10.67 -1.06 -19.14
CA LEU A 265 10.32 -0.19 -18.03
C LEU A 265 10.36 1.29 -18.42
N GLU A 266 11.27 1.63 -19.35
CA GLU A 266 11.33 2.95 -19.94
C GLU A 266 10.01 3.31 -20.66
N ARG A 267 9.59 4.56 -20.48
CA ARG A 267 8.37 5.08 -21.07
C ARG A 267 8.69 6.37 -21.79
N ASN A 268 8.35 6.41 -23.08
CA ASN A 268 8.31 7.67 -23.78
C ASN A 268 7.16 8.52 -23.21
N LEU A 269 7.51 9.67 -22.64
CA LEU A 269 6.54 10.63 -22.09
C LEU A 269 6.01 11.58 -23.17
N ILE A 270 6.65 11.62 -24.34
CA ILE A 270 6.23 12.44 -25.47
C ILE A 270 5.31 11.62 -26.37
N ALA A 271 4.08 12.10 -26.54
CA ALA A 271 3.15 11.56 -27.52
C ALA A 271 3.34 12.24 -28.89
N GLY A 272 3.22 11.48 -29.98
CA GLY A 272 3.28 12.01 -31.35
C GLY A 272 4.61 12.70 -31.72
N GLY A 273 5.73 12.28 -31.14
CA GLY A 273 7.05 12.87 -31.40
C GLY A 273 7.64 12.52 -32.78
N ASP A 274 7.07 11.56 -33.48
CA ASP A 274 7.41 11.18 -34.86
C ASP A 274 6.59 11.95 -35.92
N PHE A 275 5.59 12.71 -35.48
CA PHE A 275 4.65 13.44 -36.31
C PHE A 275 3.94 12.55 -37.35
N ALA A 276 3.66 11.28 -37.03
CA ALA A 276 2.95 10.36 -37.92
C ALA A 276 1.45 10.68 -38.04
N LEU A 277 0.84 11.19 -36.98
CA LEU A 277 -0.53 11.74 -36.97
C LEU A 277 -0.50 13.26 -37.15
N PRO A 278 -1.63 13.91 -37.49
CA PRO A 278 -1.74 15.38 -37.44
C PRO A 278 -1.26 15.90 -36.09
N TRP A 279 -0.31 16.85 -36.10
CA TRP A 279 0.39 17.26 -34.87
C TRP A 279 -0.54 18.02 -33.94
N GLU A 280 -1.55 18.70 -34.48
CA GLU A 280 -2.54 19.50 -33.77
C GLU A 280 -3.42 18.66 -32.81
N GLU A 281 -3.48 17.34 -32.99
CA GLU A 281 -4.21 16.44 -32.08
C GLU A 281 -3.50 16.25 -30.73
N VAL A 282 -2.17 16.39 -30.71
CA VAL A 282 -1.33 16.02 -29.55
C VAL A 282 -0.47 17.18 -29.05
N TRP A 283 -0.15 18.13 -29.94
CA TRP A 283 0.70 19.28 -29.66
C TRP A 283 -0.09 20.58 -29.78
N LEU A 284 0.12 21.48 -28.83
CA LEU A 284 -0.51 22.79 -28.80
C LEU A 284 0.40 23.82 -29.48
N PRO A 285 -0.09 24.61 -30.46
CA PRO A 285 0.66 25.74 -30.96
C PRO A 285 0.80 26.82 -29.89
N TYR A 286 1.92 27.53 -29.89
CA TYR A 286 2.05 28.78 -29.13
C TYR A 286 2.90 29.81 -29.89
N ASP A 287 2.51 31.07 -29.75
CA ASP A 287 3.23 32.24 -30.24
C ASP A 287 3.43 33.21 -29.07
N ASP A 288 4.68 33.58 -28.80
CA ASP A 288 5.03 34.67 -27.88
C ASP A 288 5.68 35.79 -28.72
N GLN A 289 5.00 36.92 -28.88
CA GLN A 289 5.42 38.03 -29.73
C GLN A 289 5.56 39.30 -28.91
N ASP A 290 6.65 40.04 -29.13
CA ASP A 290 6.81 41.39 -28.54
C ASP A 290 5.90 42.42 -29.24
N ASN A 291 5.53 42.19 -30.51
CA ASN A 291 4.60 43.04 -31.26
C ASN A 291 3.54 42.18 -31.98
N PRO A 292 2.25 42.26 -31.57
CA PRO A 292 1.17 41.47 -32.15
C PRO A 292 0.83 41.82 -33.62
N ASP A 293 1.28 42.96 -34.14
CA ASP A 293 1.08 43.35 -35.54
C ASP A 293 2.08 42.66 -36.50
N GLU A 294 3.15 42.06 -35.97
CA GLU A 294 4.12 41.31 -36.77
C GLU A 294 3.68 39.84 -36.90
N ALA A 295 3.71 39.30 -38.11
CA ALA A 295 3.30 37.92 -38.33
C ALA A 295 4.21 36.93 -37.57
N SER A 296 3.57 35.95 -36.93
CA SER A 296 4.21 34.77 -36.37
C SER A 296 4.90 33.91 -37.43
N GLY A 297 5.74 32.99 -36.97
CA GLY A 297 6.24 31.89 -37.79
C GLY A 297 5.15 30.90 -38.19
N LEU A 298 5.42 30.18 -39.26
CA LEU A 298 4.65 29.05 -39.76
C LEU A 298 5.12 27.75 -39.10
N ARG A 299 4.17 26.83 -38.92
CA ARG A 299 4.39 25.46 -38.43
C ARG A 299 3.85 24.51 -39.49
N GLU A 300 4.68 23.59 -39.95
CA GLU A 300 4.27 22.64 -40.98
C GLU A 300 5.03 21.32 -40.80
N VAL A 301 4.31 20.21 -40.86
CA VAL A 301 4.96 18.90 -40.91
C VAL A 301 5.41 18.64 -42.34
N ILE A 302 6.72 18.48 -42.53
CA ILE A 302 7.33 18.18 -43.83
C ILE A 302 7.94 16.78 -43.84
N ALA A 303 8.12 16.22 -45.03
CA ALA A 303 9.03 15.10 -45.23
C ALA A 303 10.48 15.61 -45.19
N SER A 304 11.33 14.95 -44.40
CA SER A 304 12.77 15.21 -44.32
C SER A 304 13.50 13.87 -44.36
N GLY A 305 13.99 13.48 -45.54
CA GLY A 305 14.54 12.16 -45.78
C GLY A 305 13.48 11.06 -45.62
N ASP A 306 13.76 10.08 -44.77
CA ASP A 306 12.90 8.95 -44.42
C ASP A 306 11.95 9.24 -43.24
N ARG A 307 11.90 10.49 -42.75
CA ARG A 307 11.15 10.88 -41.54
C ARG A 307 10.22 12.05 -41.81
N ARG A 308 9.23 12.21 -40.94
CA ARG A 308 8.43 13.44 -40.85
C ARG A 308 9.04 14.34 -39.78
N ALA A 309 9.04 15.64 -40.03
CA ALA A 309 9.62 16.63 -39.14
C ALA A 309 8.72 17.86 -39.04
N MET A 310 8.61 18.41 -37.84
CA MET A 310 8.02 19.73 -37.64
C MET A 310 8.99 20.80 -38.15
N ARG A 311 8.59 21.56 -39.16
CA ARG A 311 9.31 22.72 -39.66
C ARG A 311 8.72 24.00 -39.07
N PHE A 312 9.59 24.80 -38.48
CA PHE A 312 9.31 26.18 -38.11
C PHE A 312 9.91 27.12 -39.15
N LEU A 313 9.14 28.08 -39.64
CA LEU A 313 9.60 29.04 -40.64
C LEU A 313 9.06 30.44 -40.34
N ARG A 314 9.95 31.40 -40.08
CA ARG A 314 9.59 32.82 -39.98
C ARG A 314 10.33 33.61 -41.07
N ARG A 315 9.58 34.27 -41.94
CA ARG A 315 10.11 35.11 -43.05
C ARG A 315 9.64 36.55 -42.86
N GLY A 316 10.50 37.51 -43.16
CA GLY A 316 10.18 38.94 -43.07
C GLY A 316 11.36 39.76 -42.54
N ASN A 317 11.10 41.02 -42.21
CA ASN A 317 12.10 41.89 -41.59
C ASN A 317 12.45 41.45 -40.16
N ASN A 318 11.62 40.61 -39.52
CA ASN A 318 11.85 40.01 -38.20
C ASN A 318 12.35 41.04 -37.18
N LYS A 319 11.65 42.18 -37.12
CA LYS A 319 12.11 43.36 -36.38
C LYS A 319 11.96 43.16 -34.87
N TYR A 320 10.90 42.45 -34.46
CA TYR A 320 10.61 42.15 -33.07
C TYR A 320 10.75 40.65 -32.78
N ARG A 321 11.09 40.31 -31.53
CA ARG A 321 11.20 38.94 -31.06
C ARG A 321 9.85 38.24 -31.21
N CYS A 322 9.90 37.00 -31.70
CA CYS A 322 8.75 36.11 -31.72
C CYS A 322 9.24 34.67 -31.55
N ASP A 323 8.66 33.99 -30.56
CA ASP A 323 8.81 32.55 -30.37
C ASP A 323 7.59 31.87 -30.98
N THR A 324 7.78 31.17 -32.09
CA THR A 324 6.76 30.29 -32.69
C THR A 324 7.16 28.85 -32.40
N GLY A 325 6.30 28.14 -31.67
CA GLY A 325 6.59 26.74 -31.33
C GLY A 325 5.36 25.87 -31.19
N ILE A 326 5.63 24.63 -30.82
CA ILE A 326 4.64 23.67 -30.34
C ILE A 326 5.02 23.24 -28.93
N ARG A 327 4.03 22.88 -28.11
CA ARG A 327 4.23 22.42 -26.73
C ARG A 327 3.29 21.26 -26.40
N GLN A 328 3.74 20.39 -25.50
CA GLN A 328 2.94 19.30 -24.96
C GLN A 328 2.93 19.40 -23.43
N ILE A 329 1.75 19.28 -22.83
CA ILE A 329 1.59 19.25 -21.38
C ILE A 329 1.66 17.80 -20.93
N ILE A 330 2.80 17.38 -20.40
CA ILE A 330 3.02 15.99 -19.97
C ILE A 330 2.33 15.70 -18.63
N ASN A 331 2.40 16.66 -17.68
CA ASN A 331 1.79 16.57 -16.34
C ASN A 331 2.05 15.23 -15.61
N LYS A 332 3.28 14.70 -15.71
CA LYS A 332 3.68 13.44 -15.07
C LYS A 332 4.60 13.71 -13.88
N ASP A 333 4.29 13.09 -12.75
CA ASP A 333 5.23 13.00 -11.63
C ASP A 333 6.36 12.02 -11.98
N VAL A 334 7.57 12.56 -12.04
CA VAL A 334 8.80 11.86 -12.44
C VAL A 334 9.72 11.52 -11.26
N ARG A 335 9.30 11.73 -10.00
CA ARG A 335 10.13 11.48 -8.80
C ARG A 335 10.50 10.01 -8.56
N ASP A 336 9.88 9.09 -9.28
CA ASP A 336 10.17 7.65 -9.22
C ASP A 336 11.15 7.19 -10.33
N TYR A 337 11.49 8.10 -11.26
CA TYR A 337 12.46 7.82 -12.31
C TYR A 337 13.87 8.14 -11.82
N THR A 338 14.83 7.28 -12.18
CA THR A 338 16.24 7.48 -11.84
C THR A 338 16.89 8.56 -12.70
N TYR A 339 16.47 8.68 -13.95
CA TYR A 339 16.89 9.74 -14.86
C TYR A 339 15.78 10.02 -15.89
N LEU A 340 15.89 11.18 -16.54
CA LEU A 340 15.08 11.54 -17.70
C LEU A 340 16.02 11.84 -18.86
N GLU A 341 15.66 11.37 -20.05
CA GLU A 341 16.41 11.63 -21.27
C GLU A 341 15.49 12.26 -22.31
N LEU A 342 15.92 13.39 -22.86
CA LEU A 342 15.25 14.03 -23.99
C LEU A 342 16.08 13.80 -25.26
N ARG A 343 15.54 13.02 -26.19
CA ARG A 343 16.13 12.79 -27.50
C ARG A 343 15.40 13.60 -28.55
N ILE A 344 16.13 14.47 -29.25
CA ILE A 344 15.61 15.29 -30.34
C ILE A 344 16.59 15.28 -31.51
N ASN A 345 16.06 15.21 -32.73
CA ASN A 345 16.83 15.42 -33.96
C ASN A 345 16.53 16.83 -34.47
N VAL A 346 17.57 17.64 -34.61
CA VAL A 346 17.47 19.04 -35.00
C VAL A 346 18.20 19.25 -36.33
N MET A 347 17.56 19.97 -37.24
CA MET A 347 18.18 20.43 -38.48
C MET A 347 17.95 21.93 -38.63
N LEU A 348 19.03 22.70 -38.63
CA LEU A 348 18.98 24.13 -38.91
C LEU A 348 19.22 24.36 -40.41
N ILE A 349 18.18 24.81 -41.11
CA ILE A 349 18.23 25.07 -42.56
C ILE A 349 18.78 26.48 -42.83
N TYR A 350 18.31 27.46 -42.06
CA TYR A 350 18.68 28.86 -42.22
C TYR A 350 18.49 29.59 -40.89
N GLN A 351 19.38 30.54 -40.61
CA GLN A 351 19.23 31.51 -39.53
C GLN A 351 19.60 32.91 -39.99
N SER A 352 18.84 33.91 -39.54
CA SER A 352 19.17 35.33 -39.69
C SER A 352 19.67 35.96 -38.38
N VAL A 353 19.49 35.27 -37.25
CA VAL A 353 19.95 35.71 -35.94
C VAL A 353 21.38 35.21 -35.72
N SER A 354 22.29 36.08 -35.28
CA SER A 354 23.66 35.69 -34.96
C SER A 354 23.73 35.08 -33.55
N GLY A 355 23.75 33.76 -33.44
CA GLY A 355 23.85 33.07 -32.15
C GLY A 355 22.56 33.19 -31.32
N GLY A 356 22.69 33.62 -30.05
CA GLY A 356 21.56 33.79 -29.12
C GLY A 356 20.90 35.17 -29.17
N GLY A 357 21.07 35.91 -30.26
CA GLY A 357 20.58 37.30 -30.39
C GLY A 357 21.16 38.25 -29.34
N VAL A 358 20.43 39.32 -29.02
CA VAL A 358 20.96 40.43 -28.21
C VAL A 358 21.06 40.06 -26.74
N MET A 359 20.10 39.28 -26.24
CA MET A 359 20.02 38.88 -24.83
C MET A 359 20.62 37.49 -24.56
N SER A 360 21.28 36.89 -25.56
CA SER A 360 21.74 35.49 -25.50
C SER A 360 20.63 34.47 -25.18
N SER A 361 19.38 34.82 -25.47
CA SER A 361 18.17 34.01 -25.24
C SER A 361 17.37 33.76 -26.52
N GLU A 362 17.82 34.29 -27.66
CA GLU A 362 17.10 34.30 -28.93
C GLU A 362 17.85 33.39 -29.91
N PHE A 363 17.61 32.09 -29.83
CA PHE A 363 18.20 31.12 -30.74
C PHE A 363 17.22 30.78 -31.88
N PRO A 364 17.71 30.47 -33.09
CA PRO A 364 16.86 30.10 -34.22
C PRO A 364 15.97 28.88 -33.94
N LEU A 365 16.44 27.95 -33.11
CA LEU A 365 15.63 26.88 -32.54
C LEU A 365 15.95 26.72 -31.05
N MET A 366 14.91 26.55 -30.24
CA MET A 366 15.02 26.28 -28.81
C MET A 366 14.15 25.11 -28.40
N VAL A 367 14.63 24.37 -27.41
CA VAL A 367 13.84 23.41 -26.65
C VAL A 367 13.73 23.93 -25.23
N ARG A 368 12.51 23.99 -24.72
CA ARG A 368 12.19 24.42 -23.35
C ARG A 368 11.44 23.32 -22.62
N LEU A 369 11.88 23.04 -21.39
CA LEU A 369 11.20 22.16 -20.44
C LEU A 369 10.82 22.97 -19.21
N ASP A 370 9.52 23.11 -18.95
CA ASP A 370 9.00 23.67 -17.71
C ASP A 370 8.65 22.53 -16.74
N TYR A 371 9.08 22.64 -15.48
CA TYR A 371 8.89 21.61 -14.46
C TYR A 371 8.80 22.21 -13.05
N TRP A 372 8.29 21.44 -12.10
CA TRP A 372 8.35 21.78 -10.67
C TRP A 372 9.51 21.02 -10.05
N ASP A 373 10.38 21.73 -9.33
CA ASP A 373 11.45 21.07 -8.58
C ASP A 373 10.92 20.40 -7.30
N VAL A 374 11.82 19.76 -6.55
CA VAL A 374 11.48 19.05 -5.30
C VAL A 374 10.88 19.95 -4.22
N TYR A 375 11.03 21.27 -4.32
CA TYR A 375 10.46 22.25 -3.40
C TYR A 375 9.14 22.85 -3.90
N GLY A 376 8.61 22.33 -5.02
CA GLY A 376 7.40 22.84 -5.65
C GLY A 376 7.61 24.21 -6.34
N ILE A 377 8.86 24.61 -6.58
CA ILE A 377 9.16 25.87 -7.26
C ILE A 377 9.13 25.62 -8.77
N PRO A 378 8.41 26.44 -9.55
CA PRO A 378 8.45 26.35 -11.00
C PRO A 378 9.85 26.69 -11.51
N ARG A 379 10.40 25.79 -12.32
CA ARG A 379 11.70 25.90 -12.98
C ARG A 379 11.52 25.70 -14.47
N HIS A 380 12.51 26.18 -15.21
CA HIS A 380 12.62 25.88 -16.63
C HIS A 380 14.06 25.55 -16.99
N TRP A 381 14.21 24.71 -18.00
CA TRP A 381 15.47 24.44 -18.67
C TRP A 381 15.31 24.76 -20.16
N VAL A 382 16.29 25.44 -20.75
CA VAL A 382 16.27 25.84 -22.16
C VAL A 382 17.59 25.42 -22.81
N ARG A 383 17.49 24.89 -24.03
CA ARG A 383 18.64 24.61 -24.91
C ARG A 383 18.40 25.23 -26.28
N GLY A 384 19.28 26.15 -26.67
CA GLY A 384 19.30 26.75 -28.00
C GLY A 384 20.20 26.00 -28.98
N PHE A 385 19.86 26.08 -30.27
CA PHE A 385 20.60 25.53 -31.40
C PHE A 385 20.79 26.64 -32.45
N TYR A 386 22.00 26.77 -33.01
CA TYR A 386 22.41 27.82 -33.95
C TYR A 386 23.48 27.32 -34.92
#